data_AF-A0A9E5TZY6-F1
#
_entry.id   AF-A0A9E5TZY6-F1
#
_cell.length_a   1.000
_cell.length_b   1.000
_cell.length_c   1.000
_cell.angle_alpha   90.00
_cell.angle_beta   90.00
_cell.angle_gamma   90.00
#
_symmetry.space_group_name_H-M   'P 1'
#
loop_
_entity.id
_entity.type
_entity.pdbx_description
1 polymer ?
#
loop_
_entity_poly.entity_id
_entity_poly.type
_entity_poly.pdbx_seq_one_letter_code
_entity_poly.pdbx_strand_id
1 'polypeptide(L)'
;MRMSCDERCRRLRGLLSYLMVATLLLAGCSDEGRVEWMAGDLRLSIDRTGGISRLTDARSGHDYRADEVPSPVLSVQTDGVLRPPRSVAWDAEDGVAQFFYGDGVTAHVEVTPQETHLVLEIAAVEPLDHVEVVVWGPYPTTVSDTIGETVGVVRNSEFAIGIQALNIKTLGGLPWNDNDFPPQVDLFEDGDFSNLSREGRRGVLFRVEAAKPEDFGSTLQAYTRDRSHDRVIENWNHQHYVAPAFDDGGVIGSKIALFGAPTEKLLEVLGAIEVAEGLPHATVDGEWGKTARSASAAYMILDFSENDVDQAIAWTKRAGLRYLYHPDPFQTWGHFELKQDRFPNGRAGLRRAVEMAETEGVHLGVHTLSNFIM
;
A
#
# COMPACT_ATOMS: atom_id res chain seq x y z
N MET A 1 8.55 19.30 -59.17
CA MET A 1 7.47 18.71 -59.96
C MET A 1 6.55 18.00 -58.97
N ARG A 2 5.37 18.58 -58.72
CA ARG A 2 4.43 18.17 -57.67
C ARG A 2 3.84 16.81 -58.03
N MET A 3 3.90 15.85 -57.11
CA MET A 3 3.04 14.66 -57.13
C MET A 3 2.05 14.74 -55.97
N SER A 4 0.82 14.36 -56.34
CA SER A 4 -0.46 14.62 -55.68
C SER A 4 -0.72 13.75 -54.45
N CYS A 5 -1.60 14.25 -53.59
CA CYS A 5 -1.98 13.75 -52.26
C CYS A 5 -2.80 12.44 -52.26
N ASP A 6 -2.89 11.72 -53.38
CA ASP A 6 -3.86 10.63 -53.58
C ASP A 6 -3.26 9.20 -53.58
N GLU A 7 -1.93 9.06 -53.52
CA GLU A 7 -1.26 7.75 -53.50
C GLU A 7 -0.92 7.25 -52.08
N ARG A 8 -1.11 8.07 -51.04
CA ARG A 8 -0.92 7.63 -49.64
C ARG A 8 -2.09 6.85 -49.06
N CYS A 9 -3.24 6.80 -49.74
CA CYS A 9 -4.47 6.25 -49.16
C CYS A 9 -4.76 4.78 -49.52
N ARG A 10 -3.84 4.04 -50.15
CA ARG A 10 -4.10 2.66 -50.63
C ARG A 10 -3.10 1.57 -50.20
N ARG A 11 -2.15 1.85 -49.31
CA ARG A 11 -1.26 0.82 -48.74
C ARG A 11 -1.26 0.87 -47.21
N LEU A 12 -2.35 0.43 -46.59
CA LEU A 12 -2.39 0.07 -45.16
C LEU A 12 -3.62 -0.82 -44.81
N ARG A 13 -4.17 -1.54 -45.80
CA ARG A 13 -5.15 -2.61 -45.57
C ARG A 13 -4.44 -3.94 -45.70
N GLY A 14 -3.93 -4.45 -44.59
CA GLY A 14 -3.36 -5.80 -44.53
C GLY A 14 -2.55 -6.00 -43.27
N LEU A 15 -3.04 -6.91 -42.42
CA LEU A 15 -2.39 -7.50 -41.25
C LEU A 15 -2.18 -6.61 -40.03
N LEU A 16 -3.18 -6.60 -39.14
CA LEU A 16 -2.95 -6.77 -37.71
C LEU A 16 -4.26 -7.28 -37.09
N SER A 17 -4.36 -8.60 -37.07
CA SER A 17 -5.37 -9.33 -36.31
C SER A 17 -5.07 -9.10 -34.82
N TYR A 18 -5.65 -8.07 -34.22
CA TYR A 18 -5.73 -7.98 -32.78
C TYR A 18 -6.77 -8.98 -32.30
N LEU A 19 -6.28 -10.00 -31.61
CA LEU A 19 -7.07 -10.96 -30.85
C LEU A 19 -7.67 -10.18 -29.67
N MET A 20 -8.83 -9.57 -29.88
CA MET A 20 -9.63 -8.98 -28.81
C MET A 20 -10.23 -10.16 -28.04
N VAL A 21 -9.56 -10.59 -26.97
CA VAL A 21 -10.14 -11.52 -26.01
C VAL A 21 -11.26 -10.75 -25.32
N ALA A 22 -12.48 -10.94 -25.83
CA ALA A 22 -13.68 -10.51 -25.15
C ALA A 22 -13.83 -11.37 -23.89
N THR A 23 -13.38 -10.84 -22.76
CA THR A 23 -13.70 -11.39 -21.45
C THR A 23 -15.22 -11.28 -21.29
N LEU A 24 -15.92 -12.40 -21.36
CA LEU A 24 -17.36 -12.44 -21.09
C LEU A 24 -17.57 -11.98 -19.64
N LEU A 25 -18.07 -10.76 -19.46
CA LEU A 25 -18.73 -10.32 -18.24
C LEU A 25 -20.00 -11.16 -18.07
N LEU A 26 -19.89 -12.25 -17.32
CA LEU A 26 -21.07 -12.87 -16.72
C LEU A 26 -21.49 -12.01 -15.52
N ALA A 27 -22.10 -10.86 -15.80
CA ALA A 27 -22.98 -10.21 -14.83
C ALA A 27 -24.23 -11.09 -14.70
N GLY A 28 -24.11 -12.19 -13.95
CA GLY A 28 -25.25 -12.97 -13.53
C GLY A 28 -26.07 -12.12 -12.57
N CYS A 29 -27.23 -11.63 -13.03
CA CYS A 29 -28.25 -11.14 -12.13
C CYS A 29 -28.65 -12.31 -11.21
N SER A 30 -28.03 -12.38 -10.03
CA SER A 30 -28.56 -13.18 -8.95
C SER A 30 -29.75 -12.42 -8.35
N ASP A 31 -30.86 -13.14 -8.24
CA ASP A 31 -32.02 -12.71 -7.46
C ASP A 31 -31.55 -12.17 -6.10
N GLU A 32 -32.16 -11.06 -5.66
CA GLU A 32 -31.89 -10.29 -4.42
C GLU A 32 -30.96 -9.07 -4.50
N GLY A 33 -31.00 -8.23 -5.54
CA GLY A 33 -30.56 -6.83 -5.42
C GLY A 33 -29.13 -6.58 -4.90
N ARG A 34 -28.24 -7.56 -5.07
CA ARG A 34 -26.82 -7.52 -4.75
C ARG A 34 -26.03 -7.36 -6.04
N VAL A 35 -24.85 -6.77 -5.95
CA VAL A 35 -23.89 -6.70 -7.05
C VAL A 35 -22.63 -7.45 -6.67
N GLU A 36 -22.01 -8.10 -7.65
CA GLU A 36 -20.88 -8.98 -7.44
C GLU A 36 -19.73 -8.67 -8.42
N TRP A 37 -18.49 -8.72 -7.90
CA TRP A 37 -17.27 -8.62 -8.70
C TRP A 37 -16.27 -9.68 -8.29
N MET A 38 -15.39 -9.99 -9.24
CA MET A 38 -14.20 -10.77 -9.02
C MET A 38 -13.02 -9.85 -8.67
N ALA A 39 -12.23 -10.29 -7.71
CA ALA A 39 -11.03 -9.65 -7.21
C ALA A 39 -9.93 -10.73 -7.13
N GLY A 40 -9.47 -11.21 -8.28
CA GLY A 40 -8.71 -12.46 -8.37
C GLY A 40 -9.62 -13.67 -8.11
N ASP A 41 -9.26 -14.51 -7.14
CA ASP A 41 -10.06 -15.66 -6.71
C ASP A 41 -11.11 -15.29 -5.63
N LEU A 42 -11.16 -14.02 -5.20
CA LEU A 42 -12.17 -13.52 -4.28
C LEU A 42 -13.39 -13.01 -5.06
N ARG A 43 -14.57 -13.44 -4.63
CA ARG A 43 -15.86 -12.92 -5.04
C ARG A 43 -16.40 -11.98 -3.97
N LEU A 44 -16.48 -10.69 -4.32
CA LEU A 44 -17.01 -9.63 -3.47
C LEU A 44 -18.47 -9.37 -3.83
N SER A 45 -19.39 -9.50 -2.86
CA SER A 45 -20.80 -9.14 -3.06
C SER A 45 -21.21 -7.97 -2.19
N ILE A 46 -21.81 -6.92 -2.77
CA ILE A 46 -22.28 -5.72 -2.08
C ILE A 46 -23.82 -5.69 -2.06
N ASP A 47 -24.41 -5.28 -0.95
CA ASP A 47 -25.85 -5.08 -0.80
C ASP A 47 -26.32 -3.65 -1.13
N ARG A 48 -27.64 -3.41 -1.13
CA ARG A 48 -28.23 -2.11 -1.46
C ARG A 48 -27.88 -0.98 -0.50
N THR A 49 -27.34 -1.28 0.68
CA THR A 49 -26.90 -0.26 1.64
C THR A 49 -25.49 0.24 1.34
N GLY A 50 -24.74 -0.45 0.47
CA GLY A 50 -23.32 -0.21 0.24
C GLY A 50 -22.42 -0.99 1.21
N GLY A 51 -22.96 -2.03 1.86
CA GLY A 51 -22.21 -2.95 2.71
C GLY A 51 -21.75 -4.20 1.95
N ILE A 52 -20.56 -4.70 2.27
CA ILE A 52 -20.08 -5.99 1.81
C ILE A 52 -20.90 -7.08 2.50
N SER A 53 -21.65 -7.79 1.68
CA SER A 53 -22.50 -8.90 2.10
C SER A 53 -21.78 -10.24 2.12
N ARG A 54 -20.77 -10.44 1.24
CA ARG A 54 -19.97 -11.67 1.13
C ARG A 54 -18.54 -11.39 0.67
N LEU A 55 -17.62 -12.21 1.16
CA LEU A 55 -16.20 -12.28 0.78
C LEU A 55 -15.86 -13.76 0.52
N THR A 56 -16.28 -14.28 -0.63
CA THR A 56 -16.26 -15.72 -0.93
C THR A 56 -15.02 -16.12 -1.74
N ASP A 57 -14.30 -17.17 -1.32
CA ASP A 57 -13.34 -17.84 -2.20
C ASP A 57 -14.10 -18.52 -3.33
N ALA A 58 -13.93 -18.03 -4.55
CA ALA A 58 -14.67 -18.49 -5.72
C ALA A 58 -14.37 -19.96 -6.09
N ARG A 59 -13.27 -20.53 -5.60
CA ARG A 59 -12.86 -21.91 -5.86
C ARG A 59 -13.53 -22.90 -4.92
N SER A 60 -13.60 -22.57 -3.63
CA SER A 60 -14.15 -23.45 -2.59
C SER A 60 -15.61 -23.14 -2.27
N GLY A 61 -16.07 -21.92 -2.54
CA GLY A 61 -17.37 -21.42 -2.13
C GLY A 61 -17.44 -21.02 -0.65
N HIS A 62 -16.32 -21.05 0.07
CA HIS A 62 -16.27 -20.63 1.48
C HIS A 62 -16.35 -19.11 1.60
N ASP A 63 -17.28 -18.61 2.41
CA ASP A 63 -17.43 -17.18 2.70
C ASP A 63 -16.62 -16.82 3.95
N TYR A 64 -15.69 -15.89 3.80
CA TYR A 64 -14.83 -15.42 4.87
C TYR A 64 -15.39 -14.16 5.56
N ARG A 65 -16.51 -13.60 5.10
CA ARG A 65 -17.09 -12.40 5.73
C ARG A 65 -17.56 -12.74 7.16
N ALA A 66 -17.15 -11.94 8.14
CA ALA A 66 -17.64 -12.12 9.52
C ALA A 66 -19.11 -11.66 9.64
N ASP A 67 -19.91 -12.48 10.31
CA ASP A 67 -21.34 -12.22 10.54
C ASP A 67 -21.56 -11.14 11.60
N GLU A 68 -22.71 -10.47 11.53
CA GLU A 68 -23.18 -9.49 12.52
C GLU A 68 -22.28 -8.26 12.75
N VAL A 69 -21.21 -8.08 11.96
CA VAL A 69 -20.35 -6.89 11.95
C VAL A 69 -20.63 -6.02 10.71
N PRO A 70 -20.82 -4.70 10.86
CA PRO A 70 -20.91 -3.79 9.73
C PRO A 70 -19.67 -3.85 8.84
N SER A 71 -19.86 -3.86 7.53
CA SER A 71 -18.78 -3.93 6.54
C SER A 71 -19.02 -2.91 5.41
N PRO A 72 -19.02 -1.59 5.71
CA PRO A 72 -19.26 -0.58 4.69
C PRO A 72 -18.12 -0.58 3.66
N VAL A 73 -18.43 -0.51 2.37
CA VAL A 73 -17.39 -0.44 1.33
C VAL A 73 -16.56 0.83 1.48
N LEU A 74 -17.24 1.97 1.66
CA LEU A 74 -16.63 3.28 1.83
C LEU A 74 -17.45 4.07 2.85
N SER A 75 -16.83 4.54 3.93
CA SER A 75 -17.40 5.45 4.92
C SER A 75 -16.82 6.86 4.75
N VAL A 76 -17.60 7.90 5.08
CA VAL A 76 -17.15 9.30 5.04
C VAL A 76 -17.23 9.92 6.43
N GLN A 77 -16.25 10.74 6.79
CA GLN A 77 -16.28 11.56 7.99
C GLN A 77 -16.71 12.97 7.64
N THR A 78 -17.78 13.42 8.28
CA THR A 78 -18.35 14.76 8.15
C THR A 78 -18.66 15.28 9.54
N ASP A 79 -18.27 16.52 9.86
CA ASP A 79 -18.42 17.11 11.20
C ASP A 79 -17.79 16.22 12.30
N GLY A 80 -16.63 15.63 12.04
CA GLY A 80 -15.94 14.71 12.94
C GLY A 80 -16.60 13.33 13.14
N VAL A 81 -17.75 13.05 12.52
CA VAL A 81 -18.46 11.77 12.67
C VAL A 81 -18.30 10.90 11.42
N LEU A 82 -17.75 9.70 11.60
CA LEU A 82 -17.66 8.69 10.54
C LEU A 82 -19.04 8.05 10.29
N ARG A 83 -19.47 8.04 9.02
CA ARG A 83 -20.80 7.58 8.61
C ARG A 83 -20.69 6.53 7.49
N PRO A 84 -21.32 5.36 7.64
CA PRO A 84 -21.45 4.40 6.55
C PRO A 84 -22.46 4.90 5.51
N PRO A 85 -22.43 4.34 4.28
CA PRO A 85 -23.45 4.64 3.28
C PRO A 85 -24.81 4.11 3.73
N ARG A 86 -25.88 4.79 3.33
CA ARG A 86 -27.27 4.40 3.57
C ARG A 86 -27.84 3.61 2.40
N SER A 87 -27.40 3.95 1.20
CA SER A 87 -27.83 3.29 -0.02
C SER A 87 -26.78 3.40 -1.09
N VAL A 88 -26.92 2.55 -2.10
CA VAL A 88 -26.00 2.49 -3.20
C VAL A 88 -26.73 2.36 -4.54
N ALA A 89 -26.33 3.13 -5.55
CA ALA A 89 -26.89 3.09 -6.90
C ALA A 89 -25.79 2.86 -7.94
N TRP A 90 -25.97 1.81 -8.73
CA TRP A 90 -24.95 1.29 -9.63
C TRP A 90 -25.22 1.67 -11.07
N ASP A 91 -24.21 2.23 -11.71
CA ASP A 91 -24.17 2.41 -13.15
C ASP A 91 -23.30 1.33 -13.78
N ALA A 92 -23.94 0.32 -14.38
CA ALA A 92 -23.24 -0.79 -15.02
C ALA A 92 -22.62 -0.41 -16.38
N GLU A 93 -23.08 0.67 -17.02
CA GLU A 93 -22.53 1.12 -18.31
C GLU A 93 -21.24 1.91 -18.09
N ASP A 94 -21.20 2.73 -17.03
CA ASP A 94 -20.05 3.59 -16.72
C ASP A 94 -19.05 2.94 -15.74
N GLY A 95 -19.39 1.81 -15.11
CA GLY A 95 -18.53 1.16 -14.10
C GLY A 95 -18.41 1.99 -12.81
N VAL A 96 -19.37 2.86 -12.54
CA VAL A 96 -19.36 3.81 -11.42
C VAL A 96 -20.44 3.47 -10.40
N ALA A 97 -20.00 3.50 -9.15
CA ALA A 97 -20.70 3.16 -7.95
C ALA A 97 -21.04 4.41 -7.14
N GLN A 98 -22.32 4.75 -6.97
CA GLN A 98 -22.73 5.94 -6.21
C GLN A 98 -23.20 5.58 -4.80
N PHE A 99 -22.46 6.04 -3.79
CA PHE A 99 -22.74 5.85 -2.37
C PHE A 99 -23.39 7.10 -1.77
N PHE A 100 -24.55 6.93 -1.12
CA PHE A 100 -25.31 8.03 -0.52
C PHE A 100 -25.26 7.95 1.01
N TYR A 101 -24.84 9.03 1.68
CA TYR A 101 -24.61 9.04 3.14
C TYR A 101 -25.70 9.74 3.95
N GLY A 102 -26.63 10.41 3.26
CA GLY A 102 -27.56 11.37 3.88
C GLY A 102 -26.97 12.77 3.92
N ASP A 103 -27.79 13.76 4.28
CA ASP A 103 -27.40 15.18 4.41
C ASP A 103 -26.78 15.81 3.14
N GLY A 104 -27.03 15.20 1.97
CA GLY A 104 -26.58 15.67 0.65
C GLY A 104 -25.22 15.15 0.21
N VAL A 105 -24.52 14.36 1.02
CA VAL A 105 -23.19 13.82 0.67
C VAL A 105 -23.30 12.56 -0.18
N THR A 106 -22.62 12.57 -1.32
CA THR A 106 -22.54 11.47 -2.30
C THR A 106 -21.09 11.23 -2.72
N ALA A 107 -20.67 9.98 -2.77
CA ALA A 107 -19.36 9.58 -3.30
C ALA A 107 -19.53 8.71 -4.55
N HIS A 108 -18.78 9.03 -5.60
CA HIS A 108 -18.72 8.28 -6.85
C HIS A 108 -17.43 7.47 -6.85
N VAL A 109 -17.55 6.15 -6.88
CA VAL A 109 -16.43 5.21 -6.88
C VAL A 109 -16.36 4.54 -8.25
N GLU A 110 -15.24 4.66 -8.94
CA GLU A 110 -14.97 3.85 -10.12
C GLU A 110 -14.55 2.44 -9.69
N VAL A 111 -15.17 1.42 -10.29
CA VAL A 111 -14.94 0.01 -9.98
C VAL A 111 -14.35 -0.67 -11.21
N THR A 112 -13.06 -0.96 -11.17
CA THR A 112 -12.32 -1.53 -12.30
C THR A 112 -11.83 -2.95 -11.98
N PRO A 113 -12.48 -4.00 -12.50
CA PRO A 113 -12.01 -5.38 -12.36
C PRO A 113 -10.72 -5.59 -13.15
N GLN A 114 -9.70 -6.14 -12.50
CA GLN A 114 -8.48 -6.65 -13.12
C GLN A 114 -8.43 -8.17 -12.99
N GLU A 115 -7.47 -8.81 -13.65
CA GLU A 115 -7.30 -10.28 -13.57
C GLU A 115 -7.00 -10.75 -12.14
N THR A 116 -6.16 -10.01 -11.41
CA THR A 116 -5.67 -10.42 -10.09
C THR A 116 -6.37 -9.75 -8.90
N HIS A 117 -7.06 -8.64 -9.14
CA HIS A 117 -7.61 -7.79 -8.09
C HIS A 117 -8.76 -6.91 -8.62
N LEU A 118 -9.47 -6.25 -7.71
CA LEU A 118 -10.50 -5.25 -8.00
C LEU A 118 -9.98 -3.88 -7.55
N VAL A 119 -9.94 -2.94 -8.47
CA VAL A 119 -9.58 -1.55 -8.18
C VAL A 119 -10.82 -0.75 -7.81
N LEU A 120 -10.76 -0.02 -6.70
CA LEU A 120 -11.78 0.93 -6.27
C LEU A 120 -11.12 2.31 -6.13
N GLU A 121 -11.64 3.30 -6.85
CA GLU A 121 -11.11 4.66 -6.85
C GLU A 121 -12.22 5.69 -6.63
N ILE A 122 -12.02 6.67 -5.74
CA ILE A 122 -12.98 7.78 -5.59
C ILE A 122 -12.81 8.74 -6.77
N ALA A 123 -13.74 8.69 -7.72
CA ALA A 123 -13.77 9.57 -8.88
C ALA A 123 -14.29 10.97 -8.54
N ALA A 124 -15.27 11.07 -7.64
CA ALA A 124 -15.83 12.34 -7.18
C ALA A 124 -16.49 12.22 -5.79
N VAL A 125 -16.58 13.34 -5.09
CA VAL A 125 -17.35 13.47 -3.83
C VAL A 125 -18.05 14.82 -3.85
N GLU A 126 -19.35 14.81 -3.54
CA GLU A 126 -20.19 16.00 -3.59
C GLU A 126 -21.04 16.11 -2.32
N PRO A 127 -21.00 17.24 -1.58
CA PRO A 127 -20.02 18.33 -1.68
C PRO A 127 -18.67 17.95 -1.03
N LEU A 128 -17.54 18.29 -1.69
CA LEU A 128 -16.19 17.89 -1.24
C LEU A 128 -15.75 18.59 0.05
N ASP A 129 -16.10 19.87 0.21
CA ASP A 129 -15.72 20.74 1.34
C ASP A 129 -16.30 20.30 2.70
N HIS A 130 -17.24 19.34 2.69
CA HIS A 130 -17.83 18.77 3.89
C HIS A 130 -17.15 17.47 4.35
N VAL A 131 -16.24 16.90 3.54
CA VAL A 131 -15.65 15.58 3.80
C VAL A 131 -14.22 15.70 4.30
N GLU A 132 -14.02 15.34 5.57
CA GLU A 132 -12.72 15.45 6.27
C GLU A 132 -11.83 14.22 6.02
N VAL A 133 -12.45 13.03 5.98
CA VAL A 133 -11.78 11.74 5.83
C VAL A 133 -12.72 10.77 5.09
N VAL A 134 -12.14 9.89 4.29
CA VAL A 134 -12.80 8.71 3.75
C VAL A 134 -12.12 7.45 4.26
N VAL A 135 -12.89 6.40 4.54
CA VAL A 135 -12.39 5.12 5.05
C VAL A 135 -12.92 4.00 4.17
N TRP A 136 -12.02 3.26 3.55
CA TRP A 136 -12.29 1.96 2.94
C TRP A 136 -12.38 0.92 4.04
N GLY A 137 -13.59 0.41 4.29
CA GLY A 137 -13.86 -0.56 5.35
C GLY A 137 -14.30 0.07 6.69
N PRO A 138 -14.11 -0.66 7.81
CA PRO A 138 -13.40 -1.94 7.91
C PRO A 138 -14.13 -3.08 7.18
N TYR A 139 -13.38 -4.05 6.66
CA TYR A 139 -13.88 -5.27 6.04
C TYR A 139 -13.64 -6.47 6.98
N PRO A 140 -14.65 -6.89 7.75
CA PRO A 140 -14.54 -7.98 8.71
C PRO A 140 -14.41 -9.33 8.01
N THR A 141 -13.40 -10.10 8.40
CA THR A 141 -13.17 -11.47 7.97
C THR A 141 -13.06 -12.43 9.16
N THR A 142 -13.38 -13.70 8.94
CA THR A 142 -13.25 -14.78 9.93
C THR A 142 -11.82 -15.33 10.03
N VAL A 143 -10.89 -14.82 9.21
CA VAL A 143 -9.51 -15.30 9.15
C VAL A 143 -8.71 -14.76 10.35
N SER A 144 -8.07 -15.65 11.10
CA SER A 144 -7.30 -15.30 12.31
C SER A 144 -5.87 -15.87 12.35
N ASP A 145 -5.50 -16.75 11.42
CA ASP A 145 -4.23 -17.49 11.49
C ASP A 145 -2.99 -16.61 11.29
N THR A 146 -2.96 -15.81 10.21
CA THR A 146 -1.85 -14.91 9.91
C THR A 146 -2.39 -13.57 9.45
N ILE A 147 -2.02 -12.52 10.17
CA ILE A 147 -2.47 -11.14 9.95
C ILE A 147 -1.23 -10.29 9.67
N GLY A 148 -1.12 -9.78 8.45
CA GLY A 148 -0.06 -8.89 8.00
C GLY A 148 -0.49 -7.45 8.17
N GLU A 149 -0.35 -6.92 9.38
CA GLU A 149 -0.87 -5.60 9.81
C GLU A 149 -0.46 -4.46 8.87
N THR A 150 0.81 -4.43 8.44
CA THR A 150 1.35 -3.41 7.53
C THR A 150 1.03 -3.67 6.06
N VAL A 151 1.06 -4.94 5.63
CA VAL A 151 0.88 -5.30 4.21
C VAL A 151 -0.60 -5.26 3.82
N GLY A 152 -1.52 -5.37 4.79
CA GLY A 152 -2.95 -5.40 4.54
C GLY A 152 -3.43 -6.76 4.05
N VAL A 153 -2.89 -7.87 4.58
CA VAL A 153 -3.25 -9.24 4.17
C VAL A 153 -3.61 -10.10 5.36
N VAL A 154 -4.70 -10.83 5.26
CA VAL A 154 -5.11 -11.88 6.21
C VAL A 154 -5.16 -13.21 5.48
N ARG A 155 -4.60 -14.28 6.06
CA ARG A 155 -4.58 -15.60 5.41
C ARG A 155 -4.62 -16.75 6.40
N ASN A 156 -5.19 -17.86 5.96
CA ASN A 156 -5.08 -19.18 6.58
C ASN A 156 -4.20 -20.09 5.70
N SER A 157 -4.26 -21.41 5.89
CA SER A 157 -3.49 -22.36 5.08
C SER A 157 -3.95 -22.48 3.62
N GLU A 158 -5.15 -22.03 3.28
CA GLU A 158 -5.81 -22.28 1.99
C GLU A 158 -6.04 -21.00 1.17
N PHE A 159 -6.39 -19.91 1.83
CA PHE A 159 -6.79 -18.67 1.18
C PHE A 159 -6.30 -17.43 1.91
N ALA A 160 -6.07 -16.38 1.12
CA ALA A 160 -5.67 -15.06 1.56
C ALA A 160 -6.63 -14.00 0.99
N ILE A 161 -6.93 -12.99 1.79
CA ILE A 161 -7.67 -11.78 1.41
C ILE A 161 -6.81 -10.58 1.74
N GLY A 162 -6.75 -9.59 0.86
CA GLY A 162 -5.98 -8.39 1.12
C GLY A 162 -6.60 -7.11 0.57
N ILE A 163 -6.15 -6.02 1.18
CA ILE A 163 -6.35 -4.63 0.77
C ILE A 163 -4.99 -4.00 0.57
N GLN A 164 -4.78 -3.32 -0.56
CA GLN A 164 -3.53 -2.62 -0.86
C GLN A 164 -3.82 -1.20 -1.33
N ALA A 165 -3.20 -0.21 -0.69
CA ALA A 165 -3.26 1.17 -1.16
C ALA A 165 -2.52 1.30 -2.50
N LEU A 166 -3.13 2.00 -3.46
CA LEU A 166 -2.59 2.14 -4.81
C LEU A 166 -1.94 3.51 -5.08
N ASN A 167 -1.91 4.40 -4.09
CA ASN A 167 -1.22 5.69 -4.19
C ASN A 167 -0.80 6.23 -2.83
N ILE A 168 -0.11 7.37 -2.84
CA ILE A 168 0.50 7.98 -1.66
C ILE A 168 -0.50 8.67 -0.71
N LYS A 169 -1.74 8.95 -1.15
CA LYS A 169 -2.76 9.60 -0.31
C LYS A 169 -3.65 8.60 0.42
N THR A 170 -3.68 7.35 -0.04
CA THR A 170 -4.37 6.26 0.64
C THR A 170 -3.41 5.55 1.59
N LEU A 171 -3.75 5.56 2.87
CA LEU A 171 -2.96 4.98 3.94
C LEU A 171 -3.68 3.74 4.48
N GLY A 172 -2.94 2.67 4.77
CA GLY A 172 -3.50 1.51 5.46
C GLY A 172 -3.86 1.84 6.91
N GLY A 173 -5.01 1.36 7.38
CA GLY A 173 -5.47 1.57 8.75
C GLY A 173 -6.69 2.49 8.88
N LEU A 174 -6.82 3.09 10.07
CA LEU A 174 -7.89 4.02 10.44
C LEU A 174 -7.31 5.38 10.88
N PRO A 175 -8.07 6.48 10.69
CA PRO A 175 -7.70 7.83 11.13
C PRO A 175 -7.88 8.00 12.65
N TRP A 176 -7.15 7.23 13.46
CA TRP A 176 -7.33 7.15 14.91
C TRP A 176 -7.17 8.49 15.63
N ASN A 177 -6.14 9.24 15.25
CA ASN A 177 -5.79 10.53 15.80
C ASN A 177 -5.57 11.52 14.66
N ASP A 178 -5.62 12.81 14.99
CA ASP A 178 -5.41 13.84 13.99
C ASP A 178 -3.98 13.81 13.41
N ASN A 179 -3.00 13.41 14.21
CA ASN A 179 -1.60 13.23 13.79
C ASN A 179 -1.31 11.88 13.09
N ASP A 180 -2.36 11.11 12.77
CA ASP A 180 -2.30 9.80 12.11
C ASP A 180 -1.45 8.75 12.86
N PHE A 181 -1.15 9.00 14.14
CA PHE A 181 -0.47 8.05 15.01
C PHE A 181 -1.49 7.04 15.55
N PRO A 182 -1.28 5.72 15.34
CA PRO A 182 -2.20 4.71 15.88
C PRO A 182 -2.08 4.64 17.41
N PRO A 183 -3.12 4.21 18.12
CA PRO A 183 -3.00 3.86 19.54
C PRO A 183 -1.91 2.80 19.70
N GLN A 184 -1.02 3.01 20.66
CA GLN A 184 0.07 2.08 20.98
C GLN A 184 -0.10 1.60 22.41
N VAL A 185 0.14 0.31 22.62
CA VAL A 185 0.33 -0.22 23.97
C VAL A 185 1.79 0.01 24.35
N ASP A 186 2.05 0.81 25.38
CA ASP A 186 3.39 0.95 25.94
C ASP A 186 3.59 -0.07 27.05
N LEU A 187 4.17 -1.21 26.67
CA LEU A 187 4.46 -2.33 27.57
C LEU A 187 5.45 -1.98 28.70
N PHE A 188 6.15 -0.85 28.61
CA PHE A 188 7.14 -0.42 29.61
C PHE A 188 6.61 0.70 30.52
N GLU A 189 5.70 1.55 30.03
CA GLU A 189 5.07 2.62 30.81
C GLU A 189 3.84 2.15 31.61
N ASP A 190 3.05 1.20 31.08
CA ASP A 190 1.78 0.79 31.70
C ASP A 190 1.96 -0.04 32.99
N GLY A 191 3.17 -0.54 33.27
CA GLY A 191 3.50 -1.31 34.48
C GLY A 191 2.76 -2.66 34.64
N ASP A 192 1.85 -2.98 33.71
CA ASP A 192 1.08 -4.21 33.68
C ASP A 192 1.68 -5.22 32.70
N PHE A 193 2.50 -6.12 33.24
CA PHE A 193 3.14 -7.20 32.49
C PHE A 193 2.20 -8.37 32.18
N SER A 194 0.92 -8.34 32.58
CA SER A 194 -0.04 -9.40 32.24
C SER A 194 -0.24 -9.52 30.73
N ASN A 195 -0.07 -8.41 30.00
CA ASN A 195 -0.08 -8.34 28.53
C ASN A 195 1.10 -9.08 27.85
N LEU A 196 2.14 -9.45 28.61
CA LEU A 196 3.26 -10.28 28.11
C LEU A 196 2.94 -11.78 28.16
N SER A 197 1.93 -12.19 28.92
CA SER A 197 1.51 -13.60 29.01
C SER A 197 0.71 -14.00 27.78
N ARG A 198 0.81 -15.27 27.35
CA ARG A 198 0.10 -15.76 26.16
C ARG A 198 -1.43 -15.68 26.30
N GLU A 199 -1.95 -15.72 27.53
CA GLU A 199 -3.38 -15.54 27.87
C GLU A 199 -3.78 -14.06 27.95
N GLY A 200 -2.85 -13.17 28.31
CA GLY A 200 -3.08 -11.72 28.45
C GLY A 200 -2.73 -10.90 27.21
N ARG A 201 -2.21 -11.51 26.14
CA ARG A 201 -2.06 -10.88 24.82
C ARG A 201 -3.44 -10.53 24.24
N ARG A 202 -4.07 -9.46 24.73
CA ARG A 202 -4.85 -8.62 23.83
C ARG A 202 -3.89 -8.19 22.74
N GLY A 203 -4.21 -8.51 21.48
CA GLY A 203 -3.33 -8.43 20.33
C GLY A 203 -2.38 -7.23 20.44
N VAL A 204 -1.08 -7.49 20.34
CA VAL A 204 -0.12 -6.40 20.41
C VAL A 204 -0.48 -5.44 19.28
N LEU A 205 -0.85 -4.21 19.62
CA LEU A 205 -1.07 -3.13 18.67
C LEU A 205 0.29 -2.75 18.08
N PHE A 206 0.79 -3.56 17.15
CA PHE A 206 1.93 -3.15 16.34
C PHE A 206 1.42 -2.15 15.29
N ARG A 207 2.29 -1.19 14.98
CA ARG A 207 1.94 0.03 14.27
C ARG A 207 1.38 -0.28 12.87
N VAL A 208 0.37 0.51 12.48
CA VAL A 208 -0.34 0.47 11.18
C VAL A 208 -1.23 -0.76 11.03
N GLU A 209 -2.54 -0.55 11.16
CA GLU A 209 -3.55 -1.62 11.14
C GLU A 209 -4.24 -1.71 9.77
N ALA A 210 -3.50 -1.81 8.66
CA ALA A 210 -4.13 -2.08 7.37
C ALA A 210 -4.88 -3.43 7.39
N ALA A 211 -4.34 -4.38 8.15
CA ALA A 211 -5.07 -5.51 8.71
C ALA A 211 -5.03 -5.46 10.24
N LYS A 212 -6.11 -5.82 10.92
CA LYS A 212 -6.20 -5.79 12.39
C LYS A 212 -6.79 -7.08 12.96
N PRO A 213 -6.20 -7.68 14.00
CA PRO A 213 -6.81 -8.80 14.73
C PRO A 213 -8.07 -8.36 15.48
N GLU A 214 -9.12 -9.17 15.41
CA GLU A 214 -10.38 -8.95 16.11
C GLU A 214 -10.86 -10.27 16.75
N ASP A 215 -11.76 -10.21 17.74
CA ASP A 215 -12.27 -11.40 18.44
C ASP A 215 -12.99 -12.39 17.49
N PHE A 216 -13.53 -11.89 16.37
CA PHE A 216 -14.20 -12.67 15.34
C PHE A 216 -13.28 -13.10 14.18
N GLY A 217 -12.00 -12.73 14.20
CA GLY A 217 -11.05 -12.98 13.13
C GLY A 217 -10.13 -11.78 12.89
N SER A 218 -10.44 -11.00 11.87
CA SER A 218 -9.66 -9.83 11.50
C SER A 218 -10.47 -8.80 10.70
N THR A 219 -9.94 -7.59 10.56
CA THR A 219 -10.47 -6.56 9.67
C THR A 219 -9.40 -6.05 8.72
N LEU A 220 -9.83 -5.60 7.53
CA LEU A 220 -8.99 -4.92 6.54
C LEU A 220 -9.51 -3.49 6.31
N GLN A 221 -8.60 -2.50 6.27
CA GLN A 221 -8.99 -1.10 6.16
C GLN A 221 -7.90 -0.22 5.54
N ALA A 222 -8.35 0.87 4.91
CA ALA A 222 -7.51 1.97 4.49
C ALA A 222 -8.28 3.29 4.61
N TYR A 223 -7.60 4.43 4.60
CA TYR A 223 -8.23 5.73 4.68
C TYR A 223 -7.46 6.79 3.89
N THR A 224 -8.15 7.89 3.58
CA THR A 224 -7.55 9.11 3.04
C THR A 224 -8.16 10.30 3.76
N ARG A 225 -7.31 11.20 4.21
CA ARG A 225 -7.68 12.44 4.88
C ARG A 225 -7.64 13.58 3.87
N ASP A 226 -8.60 14.49 3.94
CA ASP A 226 -8.51 15.74 3.20
C ASP A 226 -7.37 16.60 3.77
N ARG A 227 -6.49 17.03 2.88
CA ARG A 227 -5.31 17.85 3.19
C ARG A 227 -5.37 19.20 2.50
N SER A 228 -6.54 19.62 2.01
CA SER A 228 -6.72 20.89 1.29
C SER A 228 -6.55 22.14 2.18
N HIS A 229 -6.46 21.98 3.50
CA HIS A 229 -6.34 23.05 4.48
C HIS A 229 -5.15 22.84 5.42
N ASP A 230 -4.55 23.96 5.86
CA ASP A 230 -3.52 23.95 6.90
C ASP A 230 -4.11 23.42 8.20
N ARG A 231 -3.35 22.57 8.87
CA ARG A 231 -3.74 21.99 10.16
C ARG A 231 -2.64 22.16 11.18
N VAL A 232 -3.06 22.34 12.42
CA VAL A 232 -2.17 22.36 13.58
C VAL A 232 -2.41 21.07 14.37
N ILE A 233 -1.43 20.19 14.35
CA ILE A 233 -1.49 18.87 14.99
C ILE A 233 -0.61 18.85 16.24
N GLU A 234 -1.04 18.09 17.24
CA GLU A 234 -0.21 17.76 18.38
C GLU A 234 0.57 16.47 18.09
N ASN A 235 1.88 16.49 18.32
CA ASN A 235 2.72 15.30 18.17
C ASN A 235 3.90 15.40 19.14
N TRP A 236 4.41 14.27 19.64
CA TRP A 236 5.61 14.22 20.50
C TRP A 236 5.71 15.31 21.59
N ASN A 237 4.62 15.61 22.31
CA ASN A 237 4.51 16.67 23.33
C ASN A 237 4.69 18.12 22.82
N HIS A 238 4.64 18.35 21.51
CA HIS A 238 4.49 19.69 20.94
C HIS A 238 3.08 19.87 20.42
N GLN A 239 2.44 20.95 20.86
CA GLN A 239 1.05 21.27 20.54
C GLN A 239 0.85 21.96 19.18
N HIS A 240 1.94 22.35 18.51
CA HIS A 240 1.90 23.23 17.34
C HIS A 240 2.79 22.71 16.21
N TYR A 241 2.49 21.52 15.67
CA TYR A 241 3.04 21.10 14.40
C TYR A 241 2.13 21.54 13.26
N VAL A 242 2.67 22.34 12.33
CA VAL A 242 1.93 22.72 11.13
C VAL A 242 2.04 21.60 10.11
N ALA A 243 0.90 20.98 9.80
CA ALA A 243 0.72 20.14 8.62
C ALA A 243 0.16 21.05 7.52
N PRO A 244 0.99 21.45 6.52
CA PRO A 244 0.57 22.39 5.51
C PRO A 244 -0.48 21.79 4.57
N ALA A 245 -1.31 22.65 4.00
CA ALA A 245 -2.24 22.30 2.94
C ALA A 245 -1.49 21.74 1.71
N PHE A 246 -2.10 20.76 1.06
CA PHE A 246 -1.70 20.23 -0.23
C PHE A 246 -2.81 20.46 -1.25
N ASP A 247 -2.45 20.98 -2.41
CA ASP A 247 -3.33 21.04 -3.57
C ASP A 247 -3.24 19.71 -4.34
N ASP A 248 -3.74 18.64 -3.72
CA ASP A 248 -3.70 17.27 -4.26
C ASP A 248 -5.09 16.73 -4.60
N GLY A 249 -6.14 17.55 -4.51
CA GLY A 249 -7.54 17.16 -4.72
C GLY A 249 -8.21 16.50 -3.51
N GLY A 250 -7.57 16.53 -2.33
CA GLY A 250 -8.14 15.99 -1.10
C GLY A 250 -8.37 14.49 -1.19
N VAL A 251 -9.59 14.05 -0.83
CA VAL A 251 -9.98 12.62 -0.84
C VAL A 251 -10.23 12.04 -2.24
N ILE A 252 -10.39 12.90 -3.26
CA ILE A 252 -10.60 12.46 -4.65
C ILE A 252 -9.32 11.78 -5.16
N GLY A 253 -9.48 10.65 -5.85
CA GLY A 253 -8.40 9.77 -6.26
C GLY A 253 -7.89 8.85 -5.14
N SER A 254 -8.51 8.81 -3.96
CA SER A 254 -8.23 7.73 -2.99
C SER A 254 -8.49 6.39 -3.66
N LYS A 255 -7.55 5.45 -3.57
CA LYS A 255 -7.52 4.27 -4.43
C LYS A 255 -6.97 3.03 -3.73
N ILE A 256 -7.70 1.92 -3.82
CA ILE A 256 -7.30 0.61 -3.28
C ILE A 256 -7.44 -0.51 -4.29
N ALA A 257 -6.65 -1.57 -4.10
CA ALA A 257 -6.86 -2.89 -4.66
C ALA A 257 -7.42 -3.82 -3.57
N LEU A 258 -8.55 -4.46 -3.83
CA LEU A 258 -9.01 -5.63 -3.10
C LEU A 258 -8.65 -6.89 -3.88
N PHE A 259 -8.22 -7.94 -3.20
CA PHE A 259 -7.90 -9.20 -3.85
C PHE A 259 -8.09 -10.37 -2.90
N GLY A 260 -8.27 -11.56 -3.46
CA GLY A 260 -8.00 -12.80 -2.76
C GLY A 260 -7.44 -13.86 -3.67
N ALA A 261 -6.70 -14.78 -3.04
CA ALA A 261 -5.88 -15.74 -3.74
C ALA A 261 -5.63 -16.98 -2.87
N PRO A 262 -5.37 -18.14 -3.48
CA PRO A 262 -4.74 -19.26 -2.78
C PRO A 262 -3.51 -18.79 -2.02
N THR A 263 -3.35 -19.24 -0.76
CA THR A 263 -2.24 -18.81 0.10
C THR A 263 -0.87 -19.04 -0.55
N GLU A 264 -0.71 -20.12 -1.33
CA GLU A 264 0.50 -20.45 -2.05
C GLU A 264 0.83 -19.50 -3.22
N LYS A 265 -0.15 -18.75 -3.74
CA LYS A 265 0.01 -17.79 -4.83
C LYS A 265 0.08 -16.34 -4.38
N LEU A 266 -0.01 -16.08 -3.07
CA LEU A 266 -0.14 -14.73 -2.52
C LEU A 266 0.97 -13.77 -3.00
N LEU A 267 2.24 -14.21 -2.99
CA LEU A 267 3.34 -13.37 -3.44
C LEU A 267 3.28 -13.07 -4.94
N GLU A 268 2.86 -14.04 -5.77
CA GLU A 268 2.67 -13.84 -7.21
C GLU A 268 1.60 -12.77 -7.48
N VAL A 269 0.47 -12.85 -6.78
CA VAL A 269 -0.62 -11.87 -6.88
C VAL A 269 -0.18 -10.49 -6.43
N LEU A 270 0.49 -10.37 -5.29
CA LEU A 270 1.04 -9.09 -4.81
C LEU A 270 2.00 -8.45 -5.82
N GLY A 271 2.92 -9.24 -6.39
CA GLY A 271 3.83 -8.77 -7.42
C GLY A 271 3.11 -8.31 -8.69
N ALA A 272 2.08 -9.05 -9.11
CA ALA A 272 1.26 -8.68 -10.26
C ALA A 272 0.48 -7.38 -10.04
N ILE A 273 -0.09 -7.17 -8.85
CA ILE A 273 -0.74 -5.90 -8.47
C ILE A 273 0.26 -4.76 -8.55
N GLU A 274 1.46 -4.92 -7.98
CA GLU A 274 2.49 -3.87 -8.02
C GLU A 274 2.84 -3.45 -9.44
N VAL A 275 3.02 -4.41 -10.35
CA VAL A 275 3.35 -4.12 -11.74
C VAL A 275 2.16 -3.49 -12.48
N ALA A 276 0.95 -4.02 -12.31
CA ALA A 276 -0.25 -3.56 -13.00
C ALA A 276 -0.61 -2.11 -12.61
N GLU A 277 -0.48 -1.78 -11.32
CA GLU A 277 -0.89 -0.48 -10.76
C GLU A 277 0.30 0.50 -10.63
N GLY A 278 1.48 0.16 -11.16
CA GLY A 278 2.64 1.05 -11.18
C GLY A 278 3.25 1.34 -9.80
N LEU A 279 3.11 0.41 -8.85
CA LEU A 279 3.68 0.52 -7.52
C LEU A 279 5.17 0.14 -7.49
N PRO A 280 5.90 0.48 -6.41
CA PRO A 280 7.30 0.09 -6.28
C PRO A 280 7.50 -1.43 -6.36
N HIS A 281 8.14 -1.90 -7.43
CA HIS A 281 8.44 -3.30 -7.68
C HIS A 281 9.97 -3.52 -7.84
N ALA A 282 10.71 -3.26 -6.76
CA ALA A 282 12.17 -3.31 -6.79
C ALA A 282 12.69 -4.75 -7.01
N THR A 283 13.68 -4.89 -7.89
CA THR A 283 14.35 -6.17 -8.17
C THR A 283 15.79 -6.17 -7.66
N VAL A 284 16.26 -7.34 -7.23
CA VAL A 284 17.64 -7.64 -6.85
C VAL A 284 18.12 -8.74 -7.76
N ASP A 285 19.18 -8.49 -8.53
CA ASP A 285 19.72 -9.43 -9.52
C ASP A 285 18.68 -9.93 -10.55
N GLY A 286 17.68 -9.10 -10.88
CA GLY A 286 16.60 -9.44 -11.82
C GLY A 286 15.43 -10.22 -11.22
N GLU A 287 15.48 -10.57 -9.93
CA GLU A 287 14.38 -11.17 -9.19
C GLU A 287 13.68 -10.14 -8.30
N TRP A 288 12.37 -10.22 -8.12
CA TRP A 288 11.64 -9.31 -7.22
C TRP A 288 12.13 -9.43 -5.79
N GLY A 289 12.38 -8.29 -5.12
CA GLY A 289 13.02 -8.25 -3.81
C GLY A 289 12.29 -9.02 -2.71
N LYS A 290 10.98 -9.25 -2.83
CA LYS A 290 10.19 -10.02 -1.86
C LYS A 290 10.30 -11.54 -2.04
N THR A 291 10.83 -12.02 -3.17
CA THR A 291 11.12 -13.44 -3.41
C THR A 291 12.62 -13.73 -3.45
N ALA A 292 13.42 -12.72 -3.83
CA ALA A 292 14.86 -12.83 -3.94
C ALA A 292 15.49 -13.15 -2.58
N ARG A 293 16.06 -14.36 -2.45
CA ARG A 293 16.77 -14.75 -1.22
C ARG A 293 17.90 -13.77 -0.89
N SER A 294 18.58 -13.25 -1.91
CA SER A 294 19.66 -12.27 -1.76
C SER A 294 19.21 -10.95 -1.12
N ALA A 295 17.93 -10.59 -1.15
CA ALA A 295 17.41 -9.40 -0.47
C ALA A 295 17.51 -9.50 1.05
N SER A 296 17.57 -10.73 1.59
CA SER A 296 17.78 -10.99 3.03
C SER A 296 19.25 -11.13 3.42
N ALA A 297 20.18 -10.92 2.47
CA ALA A 297 21.61 -11.05 2.74
C ALA A 297 22.09 -10.03 3.77
N ALA A 298 22.95 -10.48 4.68
CA ALA A 298 23.65 -9.58 5.58
C ALA A 298 24.60 -8.67 4.80
N TYR A 299 24.91 -7.51 5.38
CA TYR A 299 25.87 -6.55 4.87
C TYR A 299 26.83 -6.12 5.98
N MET A 300 28.03 -5.70 5.59
CA MET A 300 29.03 -5.19 6.52
C MET A 300 28.80 -3.69 6.71
N ILE A 301 28.68 -3.22 7.95
CA ILE A 301 28.77 -1.79 8.26
C ILE A 301 30.14 -1.54 8.87
N LEU A 302 30.97 -0.76 8.19
CA LEU A 302 32.32 -0.47 8.64
C LEU A 302 32.71 0.96 8.25
N ASP A 303 33.36 1.67 9.16
CA ASP A 303 33.92 3.00 8.90
C ASP A 303 35.22 2.85 8.10
N PHE A 304 35.38 3.65 7.03
CA PHE A 304 36.57 3.63 6.18
C PHE A 304 36.81 5.01 5.54
N SER A 305 38.01 5.20 5.04
CA SER A 305 38.52 6.40 4.40
C SER A 305 39.09 6.05 3.03
N GLU A 306 39.56 7.06 2.30
CA GLU A 306 40.31 6.82 1.06
C GLU A 306 41.60 6.01 1.26
N ASN A 307 42.11 5.89 2.50
CA ASN A 307 43.38 5.21 2.79
C ASN A 307 43.24 3.73 3.16
N ASP A 308 42.05 3.27 3.54
CA ASP A 308 41.82 1.92 4.09
C ASP A 308 40.55 1.25 3.55
N VAL A 309 39.93 1.82 2.51
CA VAL A 309 38.78 1.22 1.81
C VAL A 309 39.11 -0.16 1.23
N ASP A 310 40.33 -0.37 0.75
CA ASP A 310 40.81 -1.66 0.24
C ASP A 310 40.74 -2.75 1.32
N GLN A 311 41.13 -2.40 2.55
CA GLN A 311 41.07 -3.30 3.69
C GLN A 311 39.62 -3.61 4.09
N ALA A 312 38.74 -2.61 4.06
CA ALA A 312 37.30 -2.79 4.33
C ALA A 312 36.63 -3.71 3.27
N ILE A 313 36.97 -3.54 1.99
CA ILE A 313 36.52 -4.40 0.90
C ILE A 313 37.03 -5.84 1.13
N ALA A 314 38.31 -6.01 1.45
CA ALA A 314 38.90 -7.31 1.70
C ALA A 314 38.24 -8.05 2.87
N TRP A 315 37.91 -7.35 3.96
CA TRP A 315 37.19 -7.94 5.09
C TRP A 315 35.76 -8.33 4.72
N THR A 316 35.06 -7.48 3.98
CA THR A 316 33.69 -7.76 3.50
C THR A 316 33.66 -9.05 2.66
N LYS A 317 34.61 -9.21 1.74
CA LYS A 317 34.77 -10.42 0.92
C LYS A 317 35.11 -11.64 1.76
N ARG A 318 36.04 -11.50 2.70
CA ARG A 318 36.44 -12.60 3.59
C ARG A 318 35.29 -13.06 4.48
N ALA A 319 34.38 -12.17 4.84
CA ALA A 319 33.15 -12.49 5.55
C ALA A 319 32.07 -13.14 4.64
N GLY A 320 32.30 -13.23 3.32
CA GLY A 320 31.34 -13.76 2.37
C GLY A 320 30.17 -12.82 2.08
N LEU A 321 30.32 -11.52 2.35
CA LEU A 321 29.27 -10.52 2.19
C LEU A 321 29.43 -9.78 0.86
N ARG A 322 28.31 -9.35 0.28
CA ARG A 322 28.26 -8.60 -0.99
C ARG A 322 28.24 -7.09 -0.82
N TYR A 323 27.84 -6.60 0.34
CA TYR A 323 27.56 -5.19 0.57
C TYR A 323 28.43 -4.64 1.70
N LEU A 324 29.08 -3.51 1.45
CA LEU A 324 29.83 -2.71 2.43
C LEU A 324 29.15 -1.35 2.58
N TYR A 325 28.71 -1.01 3.78
CA TYR A 325 28.07 0.26 4.10
C TYR A 325 28.96 1.12 4.99
N HIS A 326 29.14 2.37 4.60
CA HIS A 326 29.75 3.37 5.46
C HIS A 326 28.69 3.94 6.43
N PRO A 327 28.91 3.88 7.76
CA PRO A 327 27.93 4.32 8.76
C PRO A 327 27.73 5.84 8.78
N ASP A 328 28.81 6.61 8.67
CA ASP A 328 28.75 8.07 8.87
C ASP A 328 29.86 8.83 8.10
N PRO A 329 29.79 8.90 6.76
CA PRO A 329 30.82 9.58 5.97
C PRO A 329 30.62 11.10 5.90
N PHE A 330 29.48 11.60 6.38
CA PHE A 330 29.03 12.97 6.16
C PHE A 330 29.32 13.88 7.35
N GLN A 331 29.84 15.07 7.06
CA GLN A 331 30.01 16.16 8.02
C GLN A 331 28.68 16.90 8.27
N THR A 332 27.79 16.91 7.27
CA THR A 332 26.51 17.63 7.30
C THR A 332 25.36 16.70 6.90
N TRP A 333 24.25 16.77 7.63
CA TRP A 333 22.99 16.11 7.24
C TRP A 333 22.23 16.95 6.20
N GLY A 334 21.55 16.30 5.25
CA GLY A 334 20.78 16.94 4.18
C GLY A 334 21.59 17.44 2.98
N HIS A 335 22.76 18.04 3.19
CA HIS A 335 23.66 18.48 2.09
C HIS A 335 24.75 17.45 1.74
N PHE A 336 24.94 16.45 2.59
CA PHE A 336 25.83 15.30 2.38
C PHE A 336 27.26 15.71 2.00
N GLU A 337 27.79 16.76 2.64
CA GLU A 337 29.22 17.09 2.58
C GLU A 337 30.02 15.98 3.29
N LEU A 338 31.09 15.50 2.66
CA LEU A 338 31.91 14.42 3.21
C LEU A 338 32.93 14.96 4.22
N LYS A 339 33.23 14.18 5.25
CA LYS A 339 34.28 14.47 6.23
C LYS A 339 35.64 14.54 5.52
N GLN A 340 36.27 15.72 5.55
CA GLN A 340 37.51 16.02 4.82
C GLN A 340 38.72 15.19 5.30
N ASP A 341 38.76 14.83 6.58
CA ASP A 341 39.80 13.97 7.16
C ASP A 341 39.68 12.49 6.71
N ARG A 342 38.49 12.07 6.28
CA ARG A 342 38.23 10.71 5.75
C ARG A 342 38.28 10.66 4.22
N PHE A 343 37.67 11.65 3.58
CA PHE A 343 37.56 11.78 2.12
C PHE A 343 38.12 13.14 1.68
N PRO A 344 39.45 13.33 1.70
CA PRO A 344 40.08 14.61 1.34
C PRO A 344 39.78 15.03 -0.10
N ASN A 345 39.48 14.07 -0.99
CA ASN A 345 39.07 14.34 -2.37
C ASN A 345 37.54 14.41 -2.53
N GLY A 346 36.80 14.49 -1.41
CA GLY A 346 35.35 14.59 -1.37
C GLY A 346 34.66 13.50 -2.19
N ARG A 347 33.64 13.91 -2.96
CA ARG A 347 32.83 12.98 -3.76
C ARG A 347 33.64 12.19 -4.79
N ALA A 348 34.75 12.75 -5.29
CA ALA A 348 35.65 12.03 -6.19
C ALA A 348 36.39 10.90 -5.47
N GLY A 349 36.75 11.11 -4.20
CA GLY A 349 37.31 10.07 -3.33
C GLY A 349 36.33 8.93 -3.07
N LEU A 350 35.11 9.26 -2.63
CA LEU A 350 34.06 8.27 -2.40
C LEU A 350 33.69 7.51 -3.69
N ARG A 351 33.66 8.20 -4.85
CA ARG A 351 33.45 7.55 -6.14
C ARG A 351 34.53 6.51 -6.45
N ARG A 352 35.81 6.82 -6.22
CA ARG A 352 36.90 5.85 -6.40
C ARG A 352 36.77 4.65 -5.47
N ALA A 353 36.33 4.87 -4.24
CA ALA A 353 36.02 3.78 -3.30
C ALA A 353 34.91 2.86 -3.84
N VAL A 354 33.83 3.41 -4.38
CA VAL A 354 32.75 2.64 -5.04
C VAL A 354 33.30 1.86 -6.23
N GLU A 355 34.08 2.51 -7.11
CA GLU A 355 34.66 1.88 -8.29
C GLU A 355 35.62 0.74 -7.91
N MET A 356 36.42 0.90 -6.85
CA MET A 356 37.30 -0.15 -6.32
C MET A 356 36.49 -1.34 -5.78
N ALA A 357 35.45 -1.08 -4.98
CA ALA A 357 34.59 -2.12 -4.45
C ALA A 357 33.92 -2.93 -5.58
N GLU A 358 33.43 -2.24 -6.62
CA GLU A 358 32.79 -2.87 -7.77
C GLU A 358 33.77 -3.80 -8.53
N THR A 359 35.03 -3.39 -8.73
CA THR A 359 36.04 -4.28 -9.36
C THR A 359 36.30 -5.56 -8.57
N GLU A 360 36.05 -5.52 -7.27
CA GLU A 360 36.23 -6.65 -6.35
C GLU A 360 34.93 -7.45 -6.14
N GLY A 361 33.83 -7.06 -6.79
CA GLY A 361 32.51 -7.68 -6.67
C GLY A 361 31.75 -7.33 -5.39
N VAL A 362 32.06 -6.19 -4.78
CA VAL A 362 31.41 -5.66 -3.57
C VAL A 362 30.64 -4.39 -3.90
N HIS A 363 29.37 -4.33 -3.52
CA HIS A 363 28.56 -3.13 -3.64
C HIS A 363 28.75 -2.23 -2.42
N LEU A 364 29.15 -0.97 -2.66
CA LEU A 364 29.40 0.00 -1.60
C LEU A 364 28.22 0.96 -1.45
N GLY A 365 27.68 1.04 -0.25
CA GLY A 365 26.61 1.95 0.15
C GLY A 365 27.03 2.92 1.25
N VAL A 366 26.19 3.91 1.52
CA VAL A 366 26.35 4.87 2.62
C VAL A 366 25.01 5.09 3.31
N HIS A 367 25.01 5.29 4.63
CA HIS A 367 23.80 5.69 5.33
C HIS A 367 23.52 7.19 5.14
N THR A 368 22.39 7.53 4.51
CA THR A 368 21.93 8.92 4.31
C THR A 368 20.80 9.25 5.27
N LEU A 369 21.06 9.23 6.57
CA LEU A 369 20.06 9.48 7.62
C LEU A 369 19.61 10.96 7.62
N SER A 370 18.67 11.33 6.76
CA SER A 370 18.19 12.72 6.61
C SER A 370 16.99 13.09 7.49
N ASN A 371 16.47 12.15 8.29
CA ASN A 371 15.14 12.29 8.91
C ASN A 371 15.20 12.58 10.42
N PHE A 372 16.39 12.89 10.96
CA PHE A 372 16.50 13.38 12.33
C PHE A 372 16.21 14.88 12.35
N ILE A 373 14.92 15.21 12.41
CA ILE A 373 14.48 16.55 12.80
C ILE A 373 14.63 16.58 14.33
N MET A 374 15.66 17.29 14.82
CA MET A 374 15.83 17.57 16.25
C MET A 374 15.05 18.82 16.66
#